data_AF-A0A7S2HF30-F1
#
_entry.id   AF-A0A7S2HF30-F1
#
_cell.length_a   1.000
_cell.length_b   1.000
_cell.length_c   1.000
_cell.angle_alpha   90.00
_cell.angle_beta   90.00
_cell.angle_gamma   90.00
#
_symmetry.space_group_name_H-M   'P 1'
#
loop_
_entity.id
_entity.type
_entity.pdbx_description
1 polymer ?
#
loop_
_entity_poly.entity_id
_entity_poly.type
_entity_poly.pdbx_seq_one_letter_code
_entity_poly.pdbx_strand_id
1 'polypeptide(L)'
;ANGTGVIVGVLDTGVDPGAAGLQVTPDGKKKIIDIVDCTGSGDVSTTTKTAHTTGEDGIREITALSGRVLRLNGAWDNPSGEWRLGLKRAYEFYPKPLVTRVKNERKKAWLSKQHTAELQSSEEVQTNAAATDGAVPTSSDIAAEMTARLEWLQECGKGWDDPGPLL
;
A
#
# COMPACT_ATOMS: atom_id res chain seq x y z
N ALA A 1 -3.57 -37.92 -34.35
CA ALA A 1 -2.36 -37.19 -33.91
C ALA A 1 -2.65 -36.55 -32.55
N ASN A 2 -1.70 -36.55 -31.61
CA ASN A 2 -1.88 -36.14 -30.20
C ASN A 2 -1.28 -34.76 -29.86
N GLY A 3 -0.83 -33.98 -30.85
CA GLY A 3 -0.32 -32.62 -30.65
C GLY A 3 1.14 -32.51 -30.17
N THR A 4 1.89 -33.62 -30.08
CA THR A 4 3.31 -33.59 -29.69
C THR A 4 4.14 -32.71 -30.64
N GLY A 5 4.97 -31.82 -30.08
CA GLY A 5 5.84 -30.92 -30.83
C GLY A 5 5.19 -29.62 -31.31
N VAL A 6 3.90 -29.40 -31.02
CA VAL A 6 3.17 -28.18 -31.39
C VAL A 6 3.11 -27.21 -30.21
N ILE A 7 3.38 -25.94 -30.46
CA ILE A 7 3.19 -24.84 -29.50
C ILE A 7 1.93 -24.07 -29.89
N VAL A 8 1.05 -23.83 -28.93
CA VAL A 8 -0.20 -23.07 -29.12
C VAL A 8 -0.08 -21.75 -28.37
N GLY A 9 -0.23 -20.64 -29.08
CA GLY A 9 -0.42 -19.32 -28.48
C GLY A 9 -1.90 -19.08 -28.19
N VAL A 10 -2.23 -18.65 -26.98
CA VAL A 10 -3.61 -18.33 -26.57
C VAL A 10 -3.67 -16.83 -26.26
N LEU A 11 -4.52 -16.11 -27.00
CA LEU A 11 -4.80 -14.70 -26.76
C LEU A 11 -6.17 -14.62 -26.11
N ASP A 12 -6.17 -14.43 -24.79
CA ASP A 12 -7.37 -14.37 -23.95
C ASP A 12 -7.10 -13.42 -22.78
N THR A 13 -8.07 -13.28 -21.88
CA THR A 13 -8.01 -12.50 -20.64
C THR A 13 -7.04 -13.07 -19.59
N GLY A 14 -6.57 -14.30 -19.77
CA GLY A 14 -5.58 -14.94 -18.90
C GLY A 14 -5.77 -16.46 -18.81
N VAL A 15 -4.85 -17.12 -18.12
CA VAL A 15 -4.91 -18.56 -17.85
C VAL A 15 -4.33 -18.84 -16.47
N ASP A 16 -4.93 -19.78 -15.72
CA ASP A 16 -4.39 -20.23 -14.44
C ASP A 16 -3.36 -21.36 -14.67
N PRO A 17 -2.05 -21.12 -14.45
CA PRO A 17 -1.04 -22.16 -14.58
C PRO A 17 -1.09 -23.21 -13.47
N GLY A 18 -1.81 -22.96 -12.38
CA GLY A 18 -2.05 -23.89 -11.28
C GLY A 18 -3.16 -24.92 -11.59
N ALA A 19 -3.91 -24.74 -12.68
CA ALA A 19 -4.98 -25.66 -13.04
C ALA A 19 -4.44 -27.07 -13.32
N ALA A 20 -5.11 -28.10 -12.78
CA ALA A 20 -4.65 -29.50 -12.86
C ALA A 20 -4.43 -29.98 -14.30
N GLY A 21 -5.28 -29.54 -15.24
CA GLY A 21 -5.16 -29.89 -16.67
C GLY A 21 -4.07 -29.13 -17.45
N LEU A 22 -3.39 -28.18 -16.80
CA LEU A 22 -2.35 -27.32 -17.39
C LEU A 22 -0.97 -27.51 -16.75
N GLN A 23 -0.82 -28.47 -15.83
CA GLN A 23 0.46 -28.75 -15.18
C GLN A 23 1.47 -29.36 -16.15
N VAL A 24 1.12 -30.51 -16.72
CA VAL A 24 2.05 -31.34 -17.50
C VAL A 24 1.45 -31.80 -18.82
N THR A 25 2.32 -31.99 -19.80
CA THR A 25 2.03 -32.69 -21.05
C THR A 25 2.13 -34.22 -20.85
N PRO A 26 1.64 -35.03 -21.81
CA PRO A 26 1.78 -36.48 -21.73
C PRO A 26 3.23 -37.00 -21.63
N ASP A 27 4.21 -36.22 -22.11
CA ASP A 27 5.66 -36.50 -21.97
C ASP A 27 6.27 -35.94 -20.67
N GLY A 28 5.44 -35.49 -19.72
CA GLY A 28 5.86 -35.09 -18.38
C GLY A 28 6.49 -33.70 -18.28
N LYS A 29 6.51 -32.92 -19.36
CA LYS A 29 7.04 -31.53 -19.36
C LYS A 29 5.98 -30.55 -18.90
N LYS A 30 6.39 -29.36 -18.45
CA LYS A 30 5.46 -28.26 -18.16
C LYS A 30 4.67 -27.91 -19.42
N LYS A 31 3.36 -27.82 -19.29
CA LYS A 31 2.47 -27.56 -20.44
C LYS A 31 2.41 -26.08 -20.80
N ILE A 32 2.49 -25.18 -19.82
CA ILE A 32 2.64 -23.75 -20.06
C ILE A 32 4.13 -23.42 -20.14
N ILE A 33 4.51 -22.83 -21.27
CA ILE A 33 5.89 -22.40 -21.54
C ILE A 33 6.09 -20.98 -21.03
N ASP A 34 5.14 -20.09 -21.31
CA ASP A 34 5.22 -18.67 -20.98
C ASP A 34 3.82 -18.06 -20.79
N ILE A 35 3.76 -16.95 -20.03
CA ILE A 35 2.56 -16.15 -19.79
C ILE A 35 2.97 -14.67 -19.85
N VAL A 36 2.34 -13.93 -20.76
CA VAL A 36 2.60 -12.50 -20.94
C VAL A 36 1.29 -11.73 -20.77
N ASP A 37 1.29 -10.76 -19.86
CA ASP A 37 0.21 -9.76 -19.75
C ASP A 37 0.50 -8.60 -20.70
N CYS A 38 -0.29 -8.48 -21.76
CA CYS A 38 -0.16 -7.41 -22.76
C CYS A 38 -1.01 -6.17 -22.44
N THR A 39 -1.69 -6.12 -21.28
CA THR A 39 -2.57 -5.00 -20.90
C THR A 39 -1.80 -3.80 -20.32
N GLY A 40 -0.58 -4.03 -19.83
CA GLY A 40 0.21 -3.03 -19.11
C GLY A 40 -0.33 -2.71 -17.70
N SER A 41 -1.41 -3.37 -17.26
CA SER A 41 -1.99 -3.12 -15.94
C SER A 41 -1.03 -3.47 -14.79
N GLY A 42 -0.15 -4.45 -15.03
CA GLY A 42 0.91 -4.88 -14.12
C GLY A 42 2.18 -4.04 -14.13
N ASP A 43 2.32 -3.05 -15.03
CA ASP A 43 3.61 -2.38 -15.25
C ASP A 43 4.08 -1.60 -14.02
N VAL A 44 5.35 -1.77 -13.65
CA VAL A 44 6.01 -1.05 -12.56
C VAL A 44 7.26 -0.38 -13.11
N SER A 45 7.39 0.93 -12.92
CA SER A 45 8.61 1.64 -13.29
C SER A 45 9.74 1.23 -12.36
N THR A 46 10.73 0.51 -12.90
CA THR A 46 11.92 0.05 -12.16
C THR A 46 13.19 0.77 -12.62
N THR A 47 13.09 2.05 -12.97
CA THR A 47 14.21 2.84 -13.52
C THR A 47 15.25 3.19 -12.46
N THR A 48 14.86 3.24 -11.18
CA THR A 48 15.78 3.52 -10.08
C THR A 48 16.62 2.30 -9.77
N LYS A 49 17.93 2.49 -9.81
CA LYS A 49 18.95 1.48 -9.53
C LYS A 49 19.59 1.75 -8.18
N THR A 50 19.90 0.69 -7.45
CA THR A 50 20.57 0.77 -6.16
C THR A 50 21.46 -0.44 -5.90
N ALA A 51 22.45 -0.27 -5.04
CA ALA A 51 23.24 -1.36 -4.49
C ALA A 51 22.68 -1.75 -3.12
N HIS A 52 22.91 -2.99 -2.72
CA HIS A 52 22.57 -3.42 -1.37
C HIS A 52 23.64 -2.97 -0.38
N THR A 53 23.22 -2.66 0.84
CA THR A 53 24.10 -2.52 1.99
C THR A 53 24.06 -3.80 2.82
N THR A 54 25.08 -4.04 3.62
CA THR A 54 25.07 -5.13 4.61
C THR A 54 24.64 -4.55 5.94
N GLY A 55 23.49 -4.99 6.47
CA GLY A 55 23.03 -4.60 7.79
C GLY A 55 23.90 -5.22 8.89
N GLU A 56 23.67 -4.81 10.14
CA GLU A 56 24.42 -5.29 11.32
C GLU A 56 24.32 -6.81 11.51
N ASP A 57 23.20 -7.40 11.09
CA ASP A 57 22.94 -8.85 11.12
C ASP A 57 23.64 -9.63 9.99
N GLY A 58 24.43 -8.96 9.14
CA GLY A 58 25.06 -9.57 7.95
C GLY A 58 24.08 -9.83 6.79
N ILE A 59 22.82 -9.40 6.92
CA ILE A 59 21.78 -9.54 5.90
C ILE A 59 21.87 -8.38 4.91
N ARG A 60 21.68 -8.69 3.62
CA ARG A 60 21.66 -7.69 2.55
C ARG A 60 20.38 -6.86 2.64
N GLU A 61 20.53 -5.55 2.62
CA GLU A 61 19.44 -4.60 2.79
C GLU A 61 19.43 -3.56 1.68
N ILE A 62 18.23 -3.09 1.33
CA ILE A 62 18.04 -2.05 0.33
C ILE A 62 16.98 -1.07 0.83
N THR A 63 17.27 0.22 0.73
CA THR A 63 16.26 1.26 0.96
C THR A 63 15.35 1.38 -0.26
N ALA A 64 14.07 1.03 -0.09
CA ALA A 64 13.03 1.16 -1.12
C ALA A 64 12.70 2.63 -1.40
N LEU A 65 12.00 2.89 -2.51
CA LEU A 65 11.48 4.22 -2.86
C LEU A 65 10.51 4.79 -1.83
N SER A 66 9.86 3.93 -1.04
CA SER A 66 9.00 4.34 0.07
C SER A 66 9.78 4.74 1.34
N GLY A 67 11.11 4.65 1.33
CA GLY A 67 11.99 4.82 2.50
C GLY A 67 12.06 3.60 3.43
N ARG A 68 11.36 2.50 3.12
CA ARG A 68 11.42 1.26 3.92
C ARG A 68 12.69 0.49 3.61
N VAL A 69 13.28 -0.14 4.61
CA VAL A 69 14.41 -1.07 4.42
C VAL A 69 13.87 -2.45 4.06
N LEU A 70 14.27 -2.95 2.90
CA LEU A 70 13.95 -4.28 2.39
C LEU A 70 15.11 -5.21 2.68
N ARG A 71 14.84 -6.29 3.42
CA ARG A 71 15.82 -7.36 3.67
C ARG A 71 15.75 -8.37 2.53
N LEU A 72 16.86 -8.57 1.85
CA LEU A 72 16.95 -9.51 0.73
C LEU A 72 17.24 -10.92 1.22
N ASN A 73 16.71 -11.90 0.49
CA ASN A 73 17.07 -13.28 0.73
C ASN A 73 18.52 -13.53 0.29
N GLY A 74 19.35 -14.09 1.18
CA GLY A 74 20.74 -14.42 0.89
C GLY A 74 20.93 -15.47 -0.20
N ALA A 75 19.90 -16.27 -0.51
CA ALA A 75 19.93 -17.25 -1.59
C ALA A 75 19.73 -16.64 -2.99
N TRP A 76 19.39 -15.34 -3.09
CA TRP A 76 19.23 -14.69 -4.38
C TRP A 76 20.58 -14.39 -5.03
N ASP A 77 20.79 -14.98 -6.20
CA ASP A 77 21.93 -14.67 -7.05
C ASP A 77 21.62 -13.42 -7.87
N ASN A 78 22.47 -12.40 -7.72
CA ASN A 78 22.44 -11.20 -8.54
C ASN A 78 23.87 -10.90 -9.00
N PRO A 79 24.30 -11.49 -10.14
CA PRO A 79 25.66 -11.33 -10.64
C PRO A 79 26.02 -9.88 -10.96
N SER A 80 25.03 -9.04 -11.29
CA SER A 80 25.24 -7.64 -11.61
C SER A 80 25.49 -6.76 -10.38
N GLY A 81 25.07 -7.21 -9.19
CA GLY A 81 25.02 -6.41 -7.97
C GLY A 81 24.03 -5.23 -8.00
N GLU A 82 23.41 -4.95 -9.15
CA GLU A 82 22.44 -3.88 -9.37
C GLU A 82 21.04 -4.37 -9.03
N TRP A 83 20.36 -3.64 -8.15
CA TRP A 83 18.95 -3.89 -7.83
C TRP A 83 18.10 -2.77 -8.40
N ARG A 84 16.97 -3.14 -9.00
CA ARG A 84 16.03 -2.19 -9.57
C ARG A 84 14.80 -2.08 -8.68
N LEU A 85 14.48 -0.85 -8.30
CA LEU A 85 13.40 -0.56 -7.38
C LEU A 85 12.17 -0.10 -8.15
N GLY A 86 11.02 -0.69 -7.80
CA GLY A 86 9.70 -0.24 -8.20
C GLY A 86 8.87 0.18 -6.99
N LEU A 87 7.83 0.96 -7.23
CA LEU A 87 6.85 1.35 -6.22
C LEU A 87 5.47 1.40 -6.89
N LYS A 88 4.47 0.74 -6.29
CA LYS A 88 3.10 0.79 -6.80
C LYS A 88 2.07 0.69 -5.68
N ARG A 89 0.87 1.24 -5.88
CA ARG A 89 -0.18 1.15 -4.86
C ARG A 89 -0.80 -0.24 -4.91
N ALA A 90 -1.00 -0.86 -3.75
CA ALA A 90 -1.64 -2.17 -3.65
C ALA A 90 -3.05 -2.16 -4.26
N TYR A 91 -3.77 -1.04 -4.17
CA TYR A 91 -5.10 -0.88 -4.75
C TYR A 91 -5.13 -0.94 -6.28
N GLU A 92 -4.00 -0.75 -6.96
CA GLU A 92 -3.91 -0.94 -8.41
C GLU A 92 -3.86 -2.43 -8.79
N PHE A 93 -3.38 -3.29 -7.90
CA PHE A 93 -3.37 -4.74 -8.10
C PHE A 93 -4.64 -5.43 -7.60
N TYR A 94 -5.30 -4.84 -6.61
CA TYR A 94 -6.44 -5.47 -5.95
C TYR A 94 -7.72 -5.35 -6.78
N PRO A 95 -8.57 -6.40 -6.80
CA PRO A 95 -9.89 -6.31 -7.40
C PRO A 95 -10.71 -5.15 -6.79
N LYS A 96 -11.47 -4.42 -7.62
CA LYS A 96 -12.31 -3.30 -7.18
C LYS A 96 -13.17 -3.64 -5.93
N PRO A 97 -13.84 -4.81 -5.84
CA PRO A 97 -14.63 -5.15 -4.66
C PRO A 97 -13.78 -5.24 -3.37
N LEU A 98 -12.55 -5.75 -3.47
CA LEU A 98 -11.62 -5.81 -2.35
C LEU A 98 -11.20 -4.40 -1.92
N VAL A 99 -10.85 -3.54 -2.88
CA VAL A 99 -10.49 -2.14 -2.61
C VAL A 99 -11.65 -1.41 -1.90
N THR A 100 -12.88 -1.55 -2.39
CA THR A 100 -14.07 -0.95 -1.76
C THR A 100 -14.26 -1.44 -0.33
N ARG A 101 -14.16 -2.75 -0.09
CA ARG A 101 -14.29 -3.32 1.25
C ARG A 101 -13.22 -2.76 2.20
N VAL A 102 -11.95 -2.79 1.79
CA VAL A 102 -10.83 -2.31 2.62
C VAL A 102 -10.96 -0.80 2.89
N LYS A 103 -11.31 0.02 1.90
CA LYS A 103 -11.56 1.45 2.10
C LYS A 103 -12.69 1.70 3.10
N ASN A 104 -13.79 0.94 3.02
CA ASN A 104 -14.92 1.10 3.94
C ASN A 104 -14.54 0.74 5.39
N GLU A 105 -13.83 -0.38 5.59
CA GLU A 105 -13.36 -0.79 6.90
C GLU A 105 -12.40 0.24 7.51
N ARG A 106 -11.45 0.73 6.72
CA ARG A 106 -10.51 1.79 7.14
C ARG A 106 -11.22 3.10 7.43
N LYS A 107 -12.19 3.50 6.60
CA LYS A 107 -13.01 4.70 6.83
C LYS A 107 -13.75 4.61 8.15
N LYS A 108 -14.37 3.46 8.45
CA LYS A 108 -15.09 3.25 9.71
C LYS A 108 -14.16 3.33 10.91
N ALA A 109 -13.00 2.67 10.84
CA ALA A 109 -12.00 2.73 11.91
C ALA A 109 -11.44 4.15 12.12
N TRP A 110 -11.23 4.88 11.03
CA TRP A 110 -10.76 6.25 11.05
C TRP A 110 -11.82 7.20 11.62
N LEU A 111 -13.07 7.15 11.14
CA LEU A 111 -14.18 7.97 11.63
C LEU A 111 -14.43 7.77 13.12
N SER A 112 -14.28 6.53 13.63
CA SER A 112 -14.38 6.26 15.07
C SER A 112 -13.34 7.05 15.87
N LYS A 113 -12.09 7.09 15.40
CA LYS A 113 -11.02 7.84 16.06
C LYS A 113 -11.21 9.34 15.91
N GLN A 114 -11.63 9.77 14.72
CA GLN A 114 -11.88 11.17 14.41
C GLN A 114 -12.99 11.75 15.29
N HIS A 115 -14.11 11.03 15.43
CA HIS A 115 -15.21 11.46 16.28
C HIS A 115 -14.79 11.59 17.75
N THR A 116 -13.99 10.65 18.27
CA THR A 116 -13.43 10.75 19.62
C THR A 116 -12.53 11.98 19.78
N ALA A 117 -11.65 12.25 18.81
CA ALA A 117 -10.77 13.42 18.84
C ALA A 117 -11.55 14.75 18.77
N GLU A 118 -12.57 14.83 17.91
CA GLU A 118 -13.44 16.00 17.79
C GLU A 118 -14.21 16.27 19.09
N LEU A 119 -14.74 15.23 19.75
CA LEU A 119 -15.41 15.37 21.03
C LEU A 119 -14.46 15.90 22.11
N GLN A 120 -13.26 15.32 22.22
CA GLN A 120 -12.25 15.76 23.18
C GLN A 120 -11.85 17.23 22.96
N SER A 121 -11.55 17.62 21.72
CA SER A 121 -11.23 19.02 21.40
C SER A 121 -12.41 19.97 21.63
N SER A 122 -13.65 19.53 21.41
CA SER A 122 -14.84 20.33 21.71
C SER A 122 -15.04 20.54 23.21
N GLU A 123 -14.81 19.52 24.02
CA GLU A 123 -14.87 19.62 25.49
C GLU A 123 -13.76 20.54 26.03
N GLU A 124 -12.54 20.46 25.48
CA GLU A 124 -11.43 21.36 25.83
C GLU A 124 -11.77 22.83 25.53
N VAL A 125 -12.36 23.12 24.37
CA VAL A 125 -12.80 24.47 24.01
C VAL A 125 -13.88 24.98 24.99
N GLN A 126 -14.87 24.15 25.32
CA GLN A 126 -15.96 24.52 26.24
C GLN A 126 -15.48 24.71 27.68
N THR A 127 -14.62 23.83 28.18
CA THR A 127 -14.06 23.92 29.54
C THR A 127 -13.16 25.15 29.67
N ASN A 128 -12.34 25.47 28.66
CA ASN A 128 -11.54 26.68 28.64
C ASN A 128 -12.42 27.95 28.60
N ALA A 129 -13.49 27.96 27.80
CA ALA A 129 -14.45 29.07 27.76
C ALA A 129 -15.17 29.27 29.11
N ALA A 130 -15.54 28.18 29.80
CA ALA A 130 -16.15 28.25 31.13
C ALA A 130 -15.16 28.70 32.23
N ALA A 131 -13.87 28.35 32.11
CA ALA A 131 -12.83 28.75 33.06
C ALA A 131 -12.49 30.25 32.99
N THR A 132 -12.57 30.84 31.78
CA THR A 132 -12.33 32.28 31.58
C THR A 132 -13.36 33.20 32.25
N ASP A 133 -14.54 32.71 32.61
CA ASP A 133 -15.57 33.45 33.36
C ASP A 133 -15.24 33.61 34.87
N GLY A 134 -14.21 32.92 35.38
CA GLY A 134 -13.95 32.76 36.83
C GLY A 134 -12.61 33.26 37.38
N ALA A 135 -11.74 33.87 36.56
CA ALA A 135 -10.37 34.35 36.85
C ALA A 135 -9.22 33.45 36.39
N VAL A 136 -8.20 34.14 35.86
CA VAL A 136 -7.03 33.70 35.07
C VAL A 136 -7.35 33.51 33.58
N PRO A 137 -7.06 34.50 32.72
CA PRO A 137 -7.18 34.32 31.29
C PRO A 137 -6.08 33.35 30.85
N THR A 138 -6.45 32.15 30.43
CA THR A 138 -5.67 31.42 29.44
C THR A 138 -5.41 32.41 28.30
N SER A 139 -4.16 32.63 27.91
CA SER A 139 -3.84 33.68 26.92
C SER A 139 -4.74 33.52 25.70
N SER A 140 -5.27 34.63 25.17
CA SER A 140 -6.17 34.66 24.00
C SER A 140 -5.68 33.74 22.86
N ASP A 141 -4.36 33.63 22.73
CA ASP A 141 -3.68 32.78 21.74
C ASP A 141 -3.95 31.28 21.92
N ILE A 142 -4.05 30.79 23.16
CA ILE A 142 -4.32 29.37 23.45
C ILE A 142 -5.78 29.02 23.12
N ALA A 143 -6.73 29.91 23.40
CA ALA A 143 -8.13 29.69 23.06
C ALA A 143 -8.35 29.70 21.53
N ALA A 144 -7.64 30.59 20.82
CA ALA A 144 -7.63 30.61 19.36
C ALA A 144 -7.02 29.33 18.76
N GLU A 145 -5.90 28.86 19.31
CA GLU A 145 -5.25 27.61 18.90
C GLU A 145 -6.17 26.39 19.10
N MET A 146 -6.87 26.28 20.24
CA MET A 146 -7.81 25.18 20.49
C MET A 146 -8.96 25.17 19.50
N THR A 147 -9.49 26.36 19.16
CA THR A 147 -10.57 26.49 18.16
C THR A 147 -10.07 26.12 16.77
N ALA A 148 -8.88 26.60 16.37
CA ALA A 148 -8.26 26.27 15.09
C ALA A 148 -7.99 24.76 14.94
N ARG A 149 -7.58 24.08 16.02
CA ARG A 149 -7.40 22.62 16.01
C ARG A 149 -8.70 21.88 15.76
N LEU A 150 -9.81 22.31 16.39
CA LEU A 150 -11.12 21.71 16.18
C LEU A 150 -11.60 21.91 14.73
N GLU A 151 -11.45 23.11 14.19
CA GLU A 151 -11.78 23.40 12.79
C GLU A 151 -10.96 22.54 11.82
N TRP A 152 -9.66 22.42 12.07
CA TRP A 152 -8.77 21.58 11.26
C TRP A 152 -9.16 20.09 11.32
N LEU A 153 -9.51 19.58 12.51
CA LEU A 153 -10.01 18.22 12.66
C LEU A 153 -11.28 18.00 11.83
N GLN A 154 -12.24 18.92 11.90
CA GLN A 154 -13.47 18.82 11.09
C GLN A 154 -13.19 18.86 9.58
N GLU A 155 -12.18 19.64 9.15
CA GLU A 155 -11.77 19.71 7.74
C GLU A 155 -11.12 18.39 7.29
N CYS A 156 -10.21 17.82 8.10
CA CYS A 156 -9.67 16.48 7.87
C CYS A 156 -10.79 15.43 7.79
N GLY A 157 -11.84 15.57 8.61
CA GLY A 157 -13.12 14.86 8.55
C GLY A 157 -13.70 14.74 7.14
N LYS A 158 -13.87 15.92 6.52
CA LYS A 158 -14.51 16.09 5.21
C LYS A 158 -13.60 15.63 4.07
N GLY A 159 -12.29 15.89 4.20
CA GLY A 159 -11.27 15.60 3.20
C GLY A 159 -10.69 14.19 3.22
N TRP A 160 -11.32 13.23 3.91
CA TRP A 160 -10.77 11.88 4.04
C TRP A 160 -10.58 11.19 2.69
N ASP A 161 -9.35 10.78 2.41
CA ASP A 161 -9.00 9.89 1.30
C ASP A 161 -8.06 8.77 1.79
N ASP A 162 -8.22 7.60 1.19
CA ASP A 162 -7.35 6.44 1.39
C ASP A 162 -6.75 6.04 0.04
N PRO A 163 -5.53 6.50 -0.26
CA PRO A 163 -4.85 6.19 -1.50
C PRO A 163 -4.18 4.80 -1.47
N GLY A 164 -4.37 4.05 -0.38
CA GLY A 164 -3.99 2.66 -0.23
C GLY A 164 -2.54 2.43 0.18
N PRO A 165 -2.19 1.17 0.52
CA PRO A 165 -0.83 0.77 0.84
C PRO A 165 0.11 0.95 -0.35
N LEU A 166 1.35 1.36 -0.07
CA LEU A 166 2.45 1.30 -1.03
C LEU A 166 3.20 -0.03 -0.89
N LEU A 167 3.47 -0.65 -2.04
CA LEU A 167 4.28 -1.86 -2.22
C LEU A 167 5.57 -1.51 -2.97
#